data_AF-A0A5E4Q832-F1
#
_entry.id   AF-A0A5E4Q832-F1
#
_cell.length_a   1.000
_cell.length_b   1.000
_cell.length_c   1.000
_cell.angle_alpha   90.00
_cell.angle_beta   90.00
_cell.angle_gamma   90.00
#
_symmetry.space_group_name_H-M   'P 1'
#
loop_
_entity.id
_entity.type
_entity.pdbx_description
1 polymer ?
#
loop_
_entity_poly.entity_id
_entity_poly.type
_entity_poly.pdbx_seq_one_letter_code
_entity_poly.pdbx_strand_id
1 'polypeptide(L)'
;MSALLTADWFQLDSYYRKFDLYNMVWSMDEGLGNMIVAGAPYGGPIALVRDRKQLVRVMTTAKPVITIYNGVGNIISKILF
;
A
#
# COMPACT_ATOMS: atom_id res chain seq x y z
N MET A 1 1.69 -21.82 -21.64
CA MET A 1 1.81 -21.87 -20.16
C MET A 1 1.92 -20.44 -19.64
N SER A 2 0.83 -19.67 -19.69
CA SER A 2 0.79 -18.22 -19.41
C SER A 2 -0.27 -17.82 -18.38
N ALA A 3 -1.09 -18.78 -17.93
CA ALA A 3 -2.19 -18.55 -16.99
C ALA A 3 -1.74 -18.11 -15.58
N LEU A 4 -0.47 -18.30 -15.22
CA LEU A 4 0.06 -17.90 -13.91
C LEU A 4 0.34 -16.39 -13.81
N LEU A 5 0.40 -15.66 -14.92
CA LEU A 5 0.82 -14.25 -14.90
C LEU A 5 -0.29 -13.29 -14.43
N THR A 6 -1.57 -13.67 -14.59
CA THR A 6 -2.72 -12.78 -14.36
C THR A 6 -3.54 -13.10 -13.11
N ALA A 7 -3.15 -14.13 -12.33
CA ALA A 7 -3.92 -14.62 -11.19
C ALA A 7 -5.41 -14.77 -11.50
N ASP A 8 -5.73 -15.43 -12.61
CA ASP A 8 -7.10 -15.71 -12.98
C ASP A 8 -7.63 -16.97 -12.28
N TRP A 9 -8.94 -17.17 -12.33
CA TRP A 9 -9.54 -18.43 -11.86
C TRP A 9 -9.13 -19.55 -12.80
N PHE A 10 -8.54 -20.62 -12.26
CA PHE A 10 -8.19 -21.81 -13.03
C PHE A 10 -8.92 -23.03 -12.48
N GLN A 11 -9.41 -23.87 -13.39
CA GLN A 11 -10.11 -25.10 -13.06
C GLN A 11 -9.10 -26.16 -12.62
N LEU A 12 -9.27 -26.67 -11.41
CA LEU A 12 -8.74 -27.95 -10.96
C LEU A 12 -9.80 -29.04 -11.15
N ASP A 13 -9.41 -30.30 -11.02
CA ASP A 13 -10.25 -31.48 -11.29
C ASP A 13 -11.70 -31.36 -10.81
N SER A 14 -11.94 -30.80 -9.62
CA SER A 14 -13.29 -30.67 -9.03
C SER A 14 -13.65 -29.27 -8.53
N TYR A 15 -12.74 -28.28 -8.60
CA TYR A 15 -12.98 -26.93 -8.10
C TYR A 15 -12.14 -25.89 -8.82
N TYR A 16 -12.58 -24.63 -8.80
CA TYR A 16 -11.78 -23.51 -9.28
C TYR A 16 -10.95 -22.92 -8.15
N ARG A 17 -9.70 -22.56 -8.44
CA ARG A 17 -8.83 -21.85 -7.49
C ARG A 17 -8.26 -20.60 -8.16
N LYS A 18 -7.92 -19.60 -7.34
CA LYS A 18 -7.09 -18.46 -7.71
C LYS A 18 -5.89 -18.43 -6.76
N PHE A 19 -4.70 -18.16 -7.29
CA PHE A 19 -3.49 -18.00 -6.47
C PHE A 19 -3.33 -16.54 -6.06
N ASP A 20 -2.97 -16.31 -4.80
CA ASP A 20 -2.56 -15.00 -4.33
C ASP A 20 -1.14 -14.70 -4.81
N LEU A 21 -0.98 -13.60 -5.55
CA LEU A 21 0.32 -13.17 -6.08
C LEU A 21 1.24 -12.62 -5.00
N TYR A 22 0.66 -11.99 -3.98
CA TYR A 22 1.36 -11.44 -2.84
C TYR A 22 0.41 -11.30 -1.65
N ASN A 23 0.97 -11.31 -0.44
CA ASN A 23 0.24 -11.00 0.78
C ASN A 23 0.33 -9.52 1.09
N MET A 24 -0.80 -8.89 1.39
CA MET A 24 -0.87 -7.48 1.77
C MET A 24 -0.25 -7.29 3.16
N VAL A 25 0.83 -6.51 3.28
CA VAL A 25 1.57 -6.28 4.54
C VAL A 25 1.40 -4.87 5.10
N TRP A 26 0.38 -4.15 4.66
CA TRP A 26 0.07 -2.83 5.18
C TRP A 26 -0.19 -2.89 6.68
N SER A 27 0.66 -2.21 7.44
CA SER A 27 0.52 -2.01 8.88
C SER A 27 0.38 -0.50 9.12
N MET A 28 -0.84 -0.08 9.44
CA MET A 28 -1.12 1.29 9.85
C MET A 28 -1.96 1.29 11.11
N ASP A 29 -1.29 1.50 12.25
CA ASP A 29 -1.95 1.51 13.56
C ASP A 29 -3.01 2.62 13.68
N GLU A 30 -2.77 3.78 13.06
CA GLU A 30 -3.69 4.94 13.09
C GLU A 30 -4.62 5.02 11.86
N GLY A 31 -4.52 4.08 10.91
CA GLY A 31 -5.25 4.12 9.64
C GLY A 31 -4.88 5.29 8.72
N LEU A 32 -5.64 5.46 7.63
CA LEU A 32 -5.38 6.44 6.57
C LEU A 32 -6.11 7.78 6.75
N GLY A 33 -7.02 7.91 7.72
CA GLY A 33 -7.90 9.09 7.84
C GLY A 33 -7.14 10.41 8.04
N ASN A 34 -5.98 10.33 8.68
CA ASN A 34 -5.09 11.45 8.98
C ASN A 34 -3.97 11.64 7.94
N MET A 35 -4.02 10.92 6.82
CA MET A 35 -2.97 10.88 5.80
C MET A 35 -3.50 11.35 4.45
N ILE A 36 -2.70 12.14 3.76
CA ILE A 36 -2.86 12.43 2.34
C ILE A 36 -2.18 11.31 1.57
N VAL A 37 -2.92 10.68 0.66
CA VAL A 37 -2.48 9.54 -0.14
C VAL A 37 -2.44 9.96 -1.61
N ALA A 38 -1.35 9.63 -2.30
CA ALA A 38 -1.23 9.80 -3.75
C ALA A 38 -0.71 8.50 -4.37
N GLY A 39 -1.49 7.90 -5.27
CA GLY A 39 -1.09 6.71 -6.02
C GLY A 39 -0.48 7.10 -7.37
N ALA A 40 0.62 6.44 -7.74
CA ALA A 40 1.14 6.55 -9.10
C ALA A 40 0.23 5.82 -10.10
N PRO A 41 0.23 6.21 -11.39
CA PRO A 41 -0.51 5.51 -12.44
C PRO A 41 -0.17 4.02 -12.53
N TYR A 42 -1.09 3.23 -13.09
CA TYR A 42 -0.90 1.80 -13.38
C TYR A 42 -0.57 0.91 -12.18
N GLY A 43 -1.03 1.28 -10.98
CA GLY A 43 -0.73 0.52 -9.75
C GLY A 43 0.72 0.65 -9.30
N GLY A 44 1.37 1.75 -9.67
CA GLY A 44 2.71 2.09 -9.20
C GLY A 44 2.75 2.46 -7.70
N PRO A 45 3.87 3.03 -7.23
CA PRO A 45 4.07 3.35 -5.83
C PRO A 45 3.00 4.28 -5.25
N ILE A 46 2.77 4.15 -3.95
CA ILE A 46 1.82 4.95 -3.18
C ILE A 46 2.59 5.87 -2.23
N ALA A 47 2.45 7.17 -2.40
CA ALA A 47 3.04 8.18 -1.52
C ALA A 47 2.04 8.59 -0.43
N LEU A 48 2.56 8.71 0.79
CA LEU A 48 1.79 8.97 2.00
C LEU A 48 2.45 10.05 2.84
N VAL A 49 1.66 11.04 3.26
CA VAL A 49 2.11 12.13 4.13
C VAL A 49 1.01 12.48 5.12
N ARG A 50 1.36 12.93 6.33
CA ARG A 50 0.38 13.38 7.32
C ARG A 50 -0.36 14.62 6.81
N ASP A 51 -1.68 14.63 6.92
CA ASP A 51 -2.48 15.83 6.66
C ASP A 51 -2.26 16.84 7.78
N ARG A 52 -1.77 18.03 7.43
CA ARG A 52 -1.53 19.12 8.39
C ARG A 52 -2.80 19.91 8.74
N LYS A 53 -3.88 19.76 7.96
CA LYS A 53 -5.16 20.42 8.23
C LYS A 53 -5.90 19.75 9.39
N GLN A 54 -5.59 18.47 9.65
CA GLN A 54 -6.20 17.71 10.72
C GLN A 54 -5.40 17.86 12.01
N LEU A 55 -6.09 18.23 13.09
CA LEU A 55 -5.50 18.33 14.43
C LEU A 55 -5.39 16.93 15.03
N VAL A 56 -4.25 16.29 14.82
CA VAL A 56 -3.97 14.94 15.33
C VAL A 56 -2.99 15.03 16.48
N ARG A 57 -3.20 14.21 17.52
CA ARG A 57 -2.25 14.07 18.62
C ARG A 57 -0.90 13.62 18.06
N VAL A 58 0.10 14.47 18.21
CA VAL A 58 1.46 14.18 17.74
C VAL A 58 2.15 13.34 18.82
N MET A 59 2.26 12.03 18.59
CA MET A 59 2.97 11.09 19.49
C MET A 59 4.50 11.10 19.28
N THR A 60 4.99 11.61 18.14
CA THR A 60 6.43 11.62 17.77
C THR A 60 6.87 12.93 17.10
N THR A 61 8.02 12.98 16.43
CA THR A 61 8.52 14.18 15.74
C THR A 61 7.49 14.80 14.78
N ALA A 62 7.34 16.13 14.84
CA ALA A 62 6.46 16.91 13.96
C ALA A 62 7.06 17.15 12.57
N LYS A 63 8.25 16.60 12.28
CA LYS A 63 8.87 16.71 10.97
C LYS A 63 8.03 15.96 9.94
N PRO A 64 7.68 16.60 8.84
CA PRO A 64 6.86 15.97 7.84
C PRO A 64 7.71 14.98 7.03
N VAL A 65 7.16 13.80 6.78
CA VAL A 65 7.85 12.75 6.03
C VAL A 65 6.89 12.21 4.99
N ILE A 66 7.28 12.27 3.72
CA ILE A 66 6.59 11.57 2.65
C ILE A 66 7.17 10.16 2.64
N THR A 67 6.35 9.17 2.98
CA THR A 67 6.74 7.76 2.87
C THR A 67 6.15 7.18 1.59
N ILE A 68 7.01 6.59 0.77
CA ILE A 68 6.63 5.93 -0.49
C ILE A 68 6.58 4.44 -0.22
N TYR A 69 5.45 3.82 -0.54
CA TYR A 69 5.18 2.40 -0.40
C TYR A 69 5.02 1.75 -1.78
N ASN A 70 5.31 0.45 -1.87
CA ASN A 70 4.85 -0.35 -2.99
C ASN A 70 3.37 -0.77 -2.80
N GLY A 71 2.76 -1.42 -3.80
CA GLY A 71 1.37 -1.87 -3.70
C GLY A 71 1.10 -2.84 -2.53
N VAL A 72 2.12 -3.58 -2.09
CA VAL A 72 2.03 -4.60 -1.04
C VAL A 72 2.08 -3.98 0.37
N GLY A 73 2.59 -2.75 0.51
CA GLY A 73 2.74 -2.05 1.80
C GLY A 73 4.17 -2.02 2.35
N ASN A 74 5.17 -2.40 1.55
CA ASN A 74 6.58 -2.22 1.91
C ASN A 74 7.04 -0.79 1.60
N ILE A 75 7.86 -0.23 2.47
CA ILE A 75 8.46 1.10 2.29
C ILE A 75 9.57 1.01 1.24
N ILE A 76 9.43 1.79 0.16
CA ILE A 76 10.46 1.96 -0.87
C ILE A 76 11.41 3.09 -0.47
N SER A 77 10.86 4.20 0.01
CA SER A 77 11.65 5.40 0.33
C SER A 77 10.93 6.32 1.31
N LYS A 78 11.71 7.18 1.97
CA LYS A 78 11.22 8.26 2.83
C LYS A 78 11.89 9.56 2.42
N ILE A 79 11.09 10.55 2.09
CA ILE A 79 11.54 11.89 1.72
C ILE A 79 11.25 12.83 2.89
N LEU A 80 12.31 13.48 3.37
CA LEU A 80 12.28 14.44 4.47
C LEU A 80 12.34 15.87 3.90
N PHE A 81 11.59 16.78 4.52
CA PHE A 81 11.54 18.19 4.17
C PHE A 81 11.42 19.05 5.42
#